data_AF-A0A0P0CHR9-F1
#
_entry.id   AF-A0A0P0CHR9-F1
#
_cell.length_a   1.000
_cell.length_b   1.000
_cell.length_c   1.000
_cell.angle_alpha   90.00
_cell.angle_beta   90.00
_cell.angle_gamma   90.00
#
_symmetry.space_group_name_H-M   'P 1'
#
loop_
_entity.id
_entity.type
_entity.pdbx_description
1 polymer ?
#
loop_
_entity_poly.entity_id
_entity_poly.type
_entity_poly.pdbx_seq_one_letter_code
_entity_poly.pdbx_strand_id
1 'polypeptide(L)'
;MPTYENPRGFSIQFVFAKLVAKTRNEIIHKHVVKHLTKIVNRDYHLSFCKVCTNRKRNLENGIICSLTNKIADFQDNCPSYDFDTLEFQNYKKRFQDEISDKYTTKDMEKLIGVTSFEKPEFSRFSKYNSIEKTQNLVFKYNGFYGTIGIITILLIIVGLILTSNNDVFYLTGENIILLIFMLILLSICVFKLVEFSSKKKLKITINPNGIEYQNNNLSWNSIFDFGVLQINNNNTDASIILIGTITKGNVKIDLTDFNVSSEEFYNIIELNTKNVLQHRV
;
A
#
# COMPACT_ATOMS: atom_id res chain seq x y z
N MET A 1 3.64 24.02 65.79
CA MET A 1 4.94 23.53 65.27
C MET A 1 4.66 22.76 63.99
N PRO A 2 5.13 23.23 62.81
CA PRO A 2 4.99 22.46 61.59
C PRO A 2 6.09 21.40 61.53
N THR A 3 5.70 20.14 61.38
CA THR A 3 6.62 19.03 61.11
C THR A 3 6.99 19.05 59.63
N TYR A 4 8.27 19.25 59.37
CA TYR A 4 8.85 19.23 58.03
C TYR A 4 8.92 17.78 57.54
N GLU A 5 7.96 17.35 56.74
CA GLU A 5 8.00 16.07 56.06
C GLU A 5 9.01 16.12 54.91
N ASN A 6 10.05 15.30 55.04
CA ASN A 6 11.15 15.15 54.10
C ASN A 6 10.63 14.60 52.75
N PRO A 7 10.72 15.34 51.64
CA PRO A 7 10.19 14.90 50.37
C PRO A 7 11.09 13.81 49.78
N ARG A 8 10.58 12.57 49.84
CA ARG A 8 10.86 11.43 48.93
C ARG A 8 12.30 11.39 48.39
N GLY A 9 13.18 10.71 49.14
CA GLY A 9 14.53 10.40 48.71
C GLY A 9 14.56 9.64 47.38
N PHE A 10 14.86 10.36 46.29
CA PHE A 10 15.28 9.75 45.04
C PHE A 10 16.68 9.18 45.23
N SER A 11 16.80 7.86 45.33
CA SER A 11 18.09 7.18 45.36
C SER A 11 18.90 7.51 44.11
N ILE A 12 20.13 7.97 44.30
CA ILE A 12 21.10 8.24 43.22
C ILE A 12 21.25 7.03 42.28
N GLN A 13 21.11 5.80 42.80
CA GLN A 13 21.15 4.57 42.00
C GLN A 13 20.02 4.52 40.94
N PHE A 14 18.86 5.09 41.23
CA PHE A 14 17.72 5.14 40.31
C PHE A 14 17.99 6.09 39.13
N VAL A 15 18.72 7.18 39.38
CA VAL A 15 19.13 8.15 38.34
C VAL A 15 20.17 7.51 37.42
N PHE A 16 21.16 6.79 37.97
CA PHE A 16 22.16 6.08 37.16
C PHE A 16 21.56 4.96 36.33
N ALA A 17 20.64 4.16 36.87
CA ALA A 17 19.95 3.12 36.10
C ALA A 17 19.20 3.70 34.89
N LYS A 18 18.54 4.86 35.06
CA LYS A 18 17.80 5.55 33.98
C LYS A 18 18.74 6.13 32.91
N LEU A 19 19.89 6.67 33.31
CA LEU A 19 20.91 7.17 32.39
C LEU A 19 21.60 6.06 31.59
N VAL A 20 21.94 4.94 32.24
CA VAL A 20 22.54 3.77 31.59
C VAL A 20 21.55 3.09 30.63
N ALA A 21 20.28 2.99 30.99
CA ALA A 21 19.24 2.48 30.10
C ALA A 21 19.07 3.38 28.85
N LYS A 22 19.08 4.70 29.02
CA LYS A 22 18.96 5.66 27.91
C LYS A 22 20.16 5.57 26.94
N THR A 23 21.38 5.51 27.47
CA THR A 23 22.61 5.41 26.65
C THR A 23 22.76 4.05 25.96
N ARG A 24 22.40 2.94 26.62
CA ARG A 24 22.40 1.61 25.97
C ARG A 24 21.36 1.55 24.84
N ASN A 25 20.17 2.11 25.01
CA ASN A 25 19.17 2.13 23.94
C ASN A 25 19.62 2.97 22.74
N GLU A 26 20.25 4.14 22.95
CA GLU A 26 20.78 4.94 21.84
C GLU A 26 21.91 4.23 21.08
N ILE A 27 22.84 3.57 21.78
CA ILE A 27 23.96 2.87 21.15
C ILE A 27 23.46 1.64 20.38
N ILE A 28 22.56 0.85 20.97
CA ILE A 28 21.97 -0.33 20.32
C ILE A 28 21.16 0.11 19.10
N HIS A 29 20.32 1.15 19.18
CA HIS A 29 19.61 1.65 18.02
C HIS A 29 20.58 2.11 16.92
N LYS A 30 21.65 2.83 17.25
CA LYS A 30 22.56 3.38 16.22
C LYS A 30 23.40 2.32 15.53
N HIS A 31 23.86 1.28 16.24
CA HIS A 31 24.66 0.21 15.65
C HIS A 31 23.82 -0.90 15.01
N VAL A 32 22.76 -1.36 15.68
CA VAL A 32 21.93 -2.48 15.19
C VAL A 32 21.07 -2.03 14.00
N VAL A 33 20.54 -0.81 13.99
CA VAL A 33 19.83 -0.28 12.80
C VAL A 33 20.80 -0.14 11.64
N LYS A 34 22.02 0.39 11.83
CA LYS A 34 22.99 0.57 10.75
C LYS A 34 23.45 -0.75 10.11
N HIS A 35 23.49 -1.84 10.88
CA HIS A 35 23.84 -3.17 10.37
C HIS A 35 22.65 -3.95 9.80
N LEU A 36 21.43 -3.74 10.31
CA LEU A 36 20.20 -4.36 9.77
C LEU A 36 19.65 -3.62 8.54
N THR A 37 20.05 -2.38 8.29
CA THR A 37 19.66 -1.61 7.10
C THR A 37 20.32 -2.07 5.79
N LYS A 38 21.23 -3.04 5.83
CA LYS A 38 21.96 -3.50 4.62
C LYS A 38 21.42 -4.79 4.03
N ILE A 39 20.10 -5.00 4.07
CA ILE A 39 19.44 -5.94 3.16
C ILE A 39 19.05 -5.13 1.93
N VAL A 40 20.02 -4.92 1.03
CA VAL A 40 19.71 -4.35 -0.29
C VAL A 40 18.85 -5.39 -1.00
N ASN A 41 17.64 -4.98 -1.38
CA ASN A 41 16.68 -5.88 -1.99
C ASN A 41 17.20 -6.32 -3.37
N ARG A 42 17.25 -7.63 -3.63
CA ARG A 42 17.64 -8.18 -4.93
C ARG A 42 16.83 -7.58 -6.09
N ASP A 43 15.56 -7.23 -5.86
CA ASP A 43 14.71 -6.53 -6.84
C ASP A 43 15.29 -5.16 -7.23
N TYR A 44 15.88 -4.43 -6.27
CA TYR A 44 16.51 -3.14 -6.52
C TYR A 44 17.68 -3.30 -7.49
N HIS A 45 18.60 -4.22 -7.22
CA HIS A 45 19.73 -4.52 -8.12
C HIS A 45 19.27 -4.99 -9.50
N LEU A 46 18.27 -5.89 -9.54
CA LEU A 46 17.75 -6.41 -10.79
C LEU A 46 17.14 -5.31 -11.66
N SER A 47 16.53 -4.28 -11.07
CA SER A 47 15.98 -3.18 -11.84
C SER A 47 17.04 -2.37 -12.61
N PHE A 48 18.29 -2.34 -12.12
CA PHE A 48 19.43 -1.79 -12.87
C PHE A 48 19.98 -2.83 -13.85
N CYS A 49 20.29 -4.04 -13.37
CA CYS A 49 20.94 -5.06 -14.20
C CYS A 49 20.11 -5.49 -15.41
N LYS A 50 18.77 -5.50 -15.30
CA LYS A 50 17.89 -5.87 -16.42
C LYS A 50 17.94 -4.91 -17.61
N VAL A 51 18.32 -3.65 -17.37
CA VAL A 51 18.41 -2.59 -18.39
C VAL A 51 19.83 -2.05 -18.51
N CYS A 52 20.83 -2.84 -18.09
CA CYS A 52 22.25 -2.52 -18.22
C CYS A 52 22.84 -3.30 -19.40
N THR A 53 23.68 -2.68 -20.22
CA THR A 53 24.39 -3.33 -21.34
C THR A 53 25.35 -4.41 -20.85
N ASN A 54 25.91 -4.23 -19.65
CA ASN A 54 26.81 -5.17 -18.99
C ASN A 54 26.11 -6.36 -18.31
N ARG A 55 24.93 -6.78 -18.81
CA ARG A 55 24.17 -7.91 -18.25
C ARG A 55 24.56 -9.22 -18.94
N LYS A 56 24.70 -10.29 -18.16
CA LYS A 56 24.92 -11.66 -18.65
C LYS A 56 23.99 -12.62 -17.91
N ARG A 57 23.38 -13.56 -18.64
CA ARG A 57 22.57 -14.62 -18.05
C ARG A 57 23.46 -15.78 -17.61
N ASN A 58 23.23 -16.27 -16.40
CA ASN A 58 23.83 -17.45 -15.81
C ASN A 58 22.68 -18.34 -15.33
N LEU A 59 22.79 -19.65 -15.56
CA LEU A 59 21.70 -20.58 -15.27
C LEU A 59 21.44 -20.73 -13.76
N GLU A 60 22.49 -20.64 -12.94
CA GLU A 60 22.41 -20.81 -11.48
C GLU A 60 22.01 -19.50 -10.78
N ASN A 61 22.59 -18.38 -11.21
CA ASN A 61 22.49 -17.09 -10.53
C ASN A 61 21.55 -16.08 -11.21
N GLY A 62 20.96 -16.44 -12.35
CA GLY A 62 20.12 -15.55 -13.16
C GLY A 62 20.92 -14.45 -13.85
N ILE A 63 20.57 -13.18 -13.59
CA ILE A 63 21.29 -12.04 -14.19
C ILE A 63 22.49 -11.66 -13.31
N ILE A 64 23.67 -11.72 -13.92
CA ILE A 64 24.96 -11.30 -13.36
C ILE A 64 25.59 -10.18 -14.22
N CYS A 65 26.60 -9.50 -13.69
CA CYS A 65 27.37 -8.53 -14.46
C CYS A 65 28.40 -9.23 -15.36
N SER A 66 28.47 -8.87 -16.64
CA SER A 66 29.44 -9.43 -17.61
C SER A 66 30.88 -9.04 -17.28
N LEU A 67 31.10 -7.88 -16.65
CA LEU A 67 32.42 -7.38 -16.30
C LEU A 67 33.03 -8.11 -15.09
N THR A 68 32.21 -8.36 -14.06
CA THR A 68 32.70 -8.97 -12.81
C THR A 68 32.40 -10.47 -12.71
N ASN A 69 31.52 -10.99 -13.57
CA ASN A 69 30.91 -12.33 -13.48
C ASN A 69 30.27 -12.62 -12.10
N LYS A 70 29.80 -11.58 -11.39
CA LYS A 70 29.15 -11.70 -10.07
C LYS A 70 27.74 -11.12 -10.10
N ILE A 71 26.93 -11.56 -9.13
CA ILE A 71 25.66 -10.90 -8.79
C ILE A 71 25.98 -9.47 -8.32
N ALA A 72 25.12 -8.52 -8.67
CA ALA A 72 25.24 -7.14 -8.19
C ALA A 72 25.19 -7.06 -6.66
N ASP A 73 26.14 -6.31 -6.09
CA ASP A 73 26.35 -6.13 -4.65
C ASP A 73 26.50 -4.65 -4.25
N PHE A 74 26.23 -3.73 -5.19
CA PHE A 74 26.32 -2.29 -4.94
C PHE A 74 25.23 -1.81 -3.97
N GLN A 75 25.48 -0.73 -3.24
CA GLN A 75 24.52 -0.22 -2.26
C GLN A 75 23.48 0.69 -2.92
N ASP A 76 23.96 1.78 -3.53
CA ASP A 76 23.09 2.79 -4.14
C ASP A 76 23.13 2.65 -5.66
N ASN A 77 24.30 2.85 -6.27
CA ASN A 77 24.47 2.78 -7.72
C ASN A 77 25.60 1.85 -8.13
N CYS A 78 25.49 1.26 -9.33
CA CYS A 78 26.57 0.47 -9.93
C CYS A 78 27.55 1.43 -10.65
N PRO A 79 28.85 1.46 -10.28
CA PRO A 79 29.83 2.35 -10.91
C PRO A 79 30.08 2.06 -12.39
N SER A 80 29.81 0.82 -12.82
CA SER A 80 29.95 0.37 -14.21
C SER A 80 28.58 0.19 -14.87
N TYR A 81 27.56 0.91 -14.39
CA TYR A 81 26.25 0.93 -15.01
C TYR A 81 26.33 1.62 -16.36
N ASP A 82 25.83 0.95 -17.38
CA ASP A 82 25.70 1.49 -18.73
C ASP A 82 24.31 1.16 -19.24
N PHE A 83 23.50 2.20 -19.51
CA PHE A 83 22.07 2.06 -19.71
C PHE A 83 21.74 1.55 -21.11
N ASP A 84 21.13 0.37 -21.18
CA ASP A 84 20.62 -0.21 -22.41
C ASP A 84 19.25 0.40 -22.75
N THR A 85 19.30 1.50 -23.51
CA THR A 85 18.11 2.21 -23.97
C THR A 85 17.19 1.31 -24.80
N LEU A 86 17.74 0.41 -25.63
CA LEU A 86 16.94 -0.46 -26.49
C LEU A 86 16.13 -1.47 -25.67
N GLU A 87 16.76 -2.13 -24.71
CA GLU A 87 16.09 -3.05 -23.79
C GLU A 87 15.01 -2.33 -22.97
N PHE A 88 15.28 -1.11 -22.51
CA PHE A 88 14.30 -0.30 -21.80
C PHE A 88 13.07 0.04 -22.67
N GLN A 89 13.27 0.40 -23.94
CA GLN A 89 12.16 0.60 -24.87
C GLN A 89 11.38 -0.70 -25.12
N ASN A 90 12.05 -1.85 -25.14
CA ASN A 90 11.37 -3.16 -25.24
C ASN A 90 10.49 -3.46 -24.03
N TYR A 91 10.85 -3.01 -22.82
CA TYR A 91 9.95 -3.09 -21.65
C TYR A 91 8.74 -2.19 -21.81
N LYS A 92 8.93 -0.93 -22.24
CA LYS A 92 7.83 0.01 -22.51
C LYS A 92 6.86 -0.53 -23.56
N LYS A 93 7.39 -1.03 -24.66
CA LYS A 93 6.58 -1.60 -25.75
C LYS A 93 5.76 -2.79 -25.26
N ARG A 94 6.38 -3.77 -24.57
CA ARG A 94 5.65 -4.93 -24.01
C ARG A 94 4.54 -4.51 -23.07
N PHE A 95 4.76 -3.51 -22.23
CA PHE A 95 3.72 -2.97 -21.34
C PHE A 95 2.54 -2.38 -22.11
N GLN A 96 2.83 -1.57 -23.12
CA GLN A 96 1.80 -0.97 -23.98
C GLN A 96 1.03 -2.03 -24.77
N ASP A 97 1.75 -3.01 -25.32
CA ASP A 97 1.16 -4.14 -26.03
C ASP A 97 0.22 -4.93 -25.10
N GLU A 98 0.66 -5.29 -23.88
CA GLU A 98 -0.16 -5.97 -22.87
C GLU A 98 -1.37 -5.15 -22.42
N ILE A 99 -1.24 -3.83 -22.30
CA ILE A 99 -2.38 -2.95 -22.00
C ILE A 99 -3.37 -2.95 -23.16
N SER A 100 -2.88 -2.79 -24.39
CA SER A 100 -3.73 -2.70 -25.57
C SER A 100 -4.47 -4.01 -25.85
N ASP A 101 -3.81 -5.15 -25.69
CA ASP A 101 -4.39 -6.48 -25.86
C ASP A 101 -5.48 -6.75 -24.81
N LYS A 102 -5.27 -6.31 -23.58
CA LYS A 102 -6.17 -6.63 -22.45
C LYS A 102 -7.31 -5.63 -22.23
N TYR A 103 -7.14 -4.37 -22.66
CA TYR A 103 -8.01 -3.25 -22.30
C TYR A 103 -8.41 -2.36 -23.48
N THR A 104 -8.10 -2.73 -24.73
CA THR A 104 -8.48 -1.94 -25.93
C THR A 104 -9.22 -2.79 -26.96
N THR A 105 -9.67 -4.00 -26.60
CA THR A 105 -10.43 -4.85 -27.53
C THR A 105 -11.89 -4.38 -27.63
N LYS A 106 -12.10 -3.54 -28.65
CA LYS A 106 -13.29 -2.72 -28.96
C LYS A 106 -14.65 -3.43 -28.99
N ASP A 107 -14.73 -4.75 -29.08
CA ASP A 107 -16.01 -5.44 -29.33
C ASP A 107 -16.65 -6.06 -28.09
N MET A 108 -15.91 -6.31 -27.01
CA MET A 108 -16.46 -6.89 -25.77
C MET A 108 -16.42 -5.90 -24.59
N GLU A 109 -15.63 -4.84 -24.66
CA GLU A 109 -15.45 -3.87 -23.57
C GLU A 109 -16.64 -2.91 -23.40
N LYS A 110 -17.45 -2.69 -24.45
CA LYS A 110 -18.72 -1.96 -24.35
C LYS A 110 -19.72 -2.62 -23.39
N LEU A 111 -19.56 -3.92 -23.08
CA LEU A 111 -20.39 -4.65 -22.14
C LEU A 111 -19.87 -4.63 -20.69
N ILE A 112 -18.61 -4.25 -20.46
CA ILE A 112 -17.95 -4.33 -19.13
C ILE A 112 -17.69 -2.94 -18.52
N GLY A 113 -17.90 -1.85 -19.27
CA GLY A 113 -17.82 -0.48 -18.74
C GLY A 113 -16.39 0.00 -18.44
N VAL A 114 -15.36 -0.69 -18.94
CA VAL A 114 -13.97 -0.22 -18.83
C VAL A 114 -13.75 0.88 -19.86
N THR A 115 -13.39 2.09 -19.42
CA THR A 115 -13.47 3.27 -20.29
C THR A 115 -12.18 3.61 -21.02
N SER A 116 -11.00 3.43 -20.41
CA SER A 116 -9.70 3.69 -21.07
C SER A 116 -8.55 3.56 -20.08
N PHE A 117 -7.36 3.21 -20.58
CA PHE A 117 -6.11 3.48 -19.88
C PHE A 117 -5.66 4.91 -20.20
N GLU A 118 -5.57 5.76 -19.19
CA GLU A 118 -5.24 7.16 -19.35
C GLU A 118 -4.08 7.56 -18.44
N LYS A 119 -3.21 8.43 -18.96
CA LYS A 119 -2.21 9.14 -18.18
C LYS A 119 -2.80 10.50 -17.87
N PRO A 120 -3.32 10.73 -16.65
CA PRO A 120 -3.94 12.01 -16.32
C PRO A 120 -2.94 13.14 -16.55
N GLU A 121 -3.41 14.23 -17.16
CA GLU A 121 -2.63 15.46 -17.23
C GLU A 121 -2.34 15.96 -15.82
N PHE A 122 -1.12 16.47 -15.59
CA PHE A 122 -0.70 16.92 -14.27
C PHE A 122 -1.74 17.82 -13.61
N SER A 123 -2.23 17.39 -12.45
CA SER A 123 -2.98 18.28 -11.58
C SER A 123 -2.00 19.29 -10.98
N ARG A 124 -2.14 20.55 -11.40
CA ARG A 124 -1.36 21.69 -10.85
C ARG A 124 -1.65 21.96 -9.35
N PHE A 125 -2.60 21.25 -8.75
CA PHE A 125 -3.10 21.51 -7.39
C PHE A 125 -3.05 20.30 -6.47
N SER A 126 -2.15 19.36 -6.71
CA SER A 126 -2.01 18.23 -5.80
C SER A 126 -1.48 18.69 -4.43
N LYS A 127 -2.10 18.20 -3.36
CA LYS A 127 -1.63 18.30 -1.97
C LYS A 127 -0.18 17.81 -1.81
N TYR A 128 0.27 16.96 -2.73
CA TYR A 128 1.56 16.30 -2.77
C TYR A 128 2.44 16.96 -3.84
N ASN A 129 2.93 18.17 -3.57
CA ASN A 129 3.73 18.93 -4.55
C ASN A 129 5.25 18.79 -4.38
N SER A 130 5.72 18.00 -3.42
CA SER A 130 7.14 17.74 -3.19
C SER A 130 7.35 16.31 -2.71
N ILE A 131 8.56 15.77 -2.92
CA ILE A 131 8.90 14.38 -2.56
C ILE A 131 8.81 14.18 -1.05
N GLU A 132 9.24 15.15 -0.26
CA GLU A 132 9.23 15.09 1.21
C GLU A 132 7.80 14.94 1.73
N LYS A 133 6.81 15.57 1.08
CA LYS A 133 5.38 15.46 1.43
C LYS A 133 4.76 14.12 1.02
N THR A 134 5.40 13.38 0.12
CA THR A 134 4.92 12.09 -0.36
C THR A 134 5.45 10.92 0.47
N GLN A 135 6.53 11.13 1.24
CA GLN A 135 7.18 10.08 2.02
C GLN A 135 6.42 9.76 3.31
N ASN A 136 6.47 8.49 3.70
CA ASN A 136 5.82 7.92 4.88
C ASN A 136 4.28 8.09 4.89
N LEU A 137 3.66 8.28 3.72
CA LEU A 137 2.21 8.29 3.59
C LEU A 137 1.68 6.87 3.77
N VAL A 138 0.59 6.75 4.54
CA VAL A 138 -0.12 5.49 4.74
C VAL A 138 -1.57 5.70 4.32
N PHE A 139 -1.93 5.13 3.18
CA PHE A 139 -3.31 5.08 2.74
C PHE A 139 -3.98 3.86 3.33
N LYS A 140 -5.10 4.10 4.00
CA LYS A 140 -5.88 3.07 4.68
C LYS A 140 -7.15 2.83 3.88
N TYR A 141 -7.56 1.57 3.86
CA TYR A 141 -8.88 1.18 3.41
C TYR A 141 -9.95 2.02 4.14
N ASN A 142 -10.74 2.74 3.37
CA ASN A 142 -11.89 3.52 3.83
C ASN A 142 -13.06 2.56 4.07
N GLY A 143 -13.05 1.87 5.22
CA GLY A 143 -14.12 0.94 5.63
C GLY A 143 -15.48 1.60 5.94
N PHE A 144 -15.69 2.83 5.47
CA PHE A 144 -16.88 3.61 5.72
C PHE A 144 -18.14 2.93 5.15
N TYR A 145 -18.06 2.40 3.92
CA TYR A 145 -19.19 1.67 3.31
C TYR A 145 -19.55 0.39 4.06
N GLY A 146 -18.54 -0.34 4.55
CA GLY A 146 -18.77 -1.50 5.41
C GLY A 146 -19.49 -1.11 6.71
N THR A 147 -19.08 0.00 7.32
CA THR A 147 -19.67 0.48 8.59
C THR A 147 -21.10 0.97 8.39
N ILE A 148 -21.36 1.76 7.34
CA ILE A 148 -22.72 2.22 7.02
C ILE A 148 -23.61 1.04 6.67
N GLY A 149 -23.16 0.09 5.85
CA GLY A 149 -23.94 -1.09 5.50
C GLY A 149 -24.39 -1.89 6.72
N ILE A 150 -23.49 -2.09 7.68
CA ILE A 150 -23.80 -2.77 8.95
C ILE A 150 -24.83 -1.97 9.76
N ILE A 151 -24.66 -0.65 9.88
CA ILE A 151 -25.61 0.23 10.59
C ILE A 151 -26.99 0.19 9.91
N THR A 152 -27.05 0.27 8.58
CA THR A 152 -28.30 0.22 7.82
C THR A 152 -29.01 -1.13 8.00
N ILE A 153 -28.28 -2.25 7.95
CA ILE A 153 -28.85 -3.58 8.21
C ILE A 153 -29.40 -3.67 9.64
N LEU A 154 -28.66 -3.17 10.64
CA LEU A 154 -29.13 -3.10 12.02
C LEU A 154 -30.42 -2.27 12.15
N LEU A 155 -30.49 -1.12 11.50
CA LEU A 155 -31.68 -0.25 11.50
C LEU A 155 -32.89 -0.93 10.83
N ILE A 156 -32.68 -1.66 9.71
CA ILE A 156 -33.73 -2.42 9.04
C ILE A 156 -34.28 -3.51 9.97
N ILE A 157 -33.41 -4.24 10.66
CA ILE A 157 -33.82 -5.31 11.56
C ILE A 157 -34.61 -4.74 12.74
N VAL A 158 -34.13 -3.64 13.35
CA VAL A 158 -34.87 -2.94 14.39
C VAL A 158 -36.22 -2.45 13.87
N GLY A 159 -36.26 -1.88 12.67
CA GLY A 159 -37.50 -1.43 12.02
C GLY A 159 -38.50 -2.58 11.83
N LEU A 160 -38.06 -3.74 11.34
CA LEU A 160 -38.90 -4.92 11.16
C LEU A 160 -39.45 -5.45 12.50
N ILE A 161 -38.65 -5.42 13.56
CA ILE A 161 -39.09 -5.81 14.91
C ILE A 161 -40.18 -4.86 15.42
N LEU A 162 -40.06 -3.56 15.13
CA LEU A 162 -41.03 -2.53 15.54
C LEU A 162 -42.33 -2.57 14.71
N THR A 163 -42.25 -2.80 13.40
CA THR A 163 -43.44 -2.78 12.50
C THR A 163 -44.23 -4.08 12.49
N SER A 164 -43.60 -5.22 12.76
CA SER A 164 -44.27 -6.52 12.86
C SER A 164 -45.33 -6.59 13.98
N ASN A 165 -45.42 -5.55 14.81
CA ASN A 165 -45.75 -5.74 16.20
C ASN A 165 -46.45 -4.51 16.79
N ASN A 166 -47.66 -4.22 16.30
CA ASN A 166 -48.59 -3.39 17.08
C ASN A 166 -49.03 -4.12 18.38
N ASP A 167 -48.86 -5.45 18.46
CA ASP A 167 -49.19 -6.29 19.62
C ASP A 167 -47.98 -6.65 20.53
N VAL A 168 -46.76 -6.18 20.25
CA VAL A 168 -45.56 -6.52 21.08
C VAL A 168 -45.61 -6.05 22.51
N PHE A 169 -46.50 -5.11 22.83
CA PHE A 169 -46.70 -4.70 24.21
C PHE A 169 -47.23 -5.84 25.11
N TYR A 170 -47.73 -6.95 24.54
CA TYR A 170 -48.12 -8.16 25.27
C TYR A 170 -47.12 -9.31 25.12
N LEU A 171 -45.84 -9.06 25.46
CA LEU A 171 -44.80 -10.09 25.52
C LEU A 171 -45.10 -11.12 26.64
N THR A 172 -45.59 -12.31 26.28
CA THR A 172 -45.54 -13.49 27.16
C THR A 172 -44.08 -13.94 27.33
N GLY A 173 -43.76 -14.62 28.44
CA GLY A 173 -42.38 -14.97 28.81
C GLY A 173 -41.61 -15.79 27.76
N GLU A 174 -42.29 -16.61 26.96
CA GLU A 174 -41.67 -17.41 25.90
C GLU A 174 -41.17 -16.55 24.72
N ASN A 175 -41.89 -15.48 24.38
CA ASN A 175 -41.50 -14.57 23.29
C ASN A 175 -40.24 -13.76 23.61
N ILE A 176 -39.97 -13.52 24.91
CA ILE A 176 -38.76 -12.82 25.36
C ILE A 176 -37.50 -13.65 25.06
N ILE A 177 -37.56 -14.97 25.29
CA ILE A 177 -36.42 -15.87 25.07
C ILE A 177 -36.04 -15.92 23.59
N LEU A 178 -37.04 -16.01 22.70
CA LEU A 178 -36.82 -16.03 21.26
C LEU A 178 -36.19 -14.71 20.75
N LEU A 179 -36.66 -13.57 21.25
CA LEU A 179 -36.10 -12.26 20.92
C LEU A 179 -34.63 -12.16 21.33
N ILE A 180 -34.29 -12.58 22.54
CA ILE A 180 -32.91 -12.59 23.04
C ILE A 180 -32.03 -13.48 22.15
N PHE A 181 -32.51 -14.67 21.77
CA PHE A 181 -31.77 -15.56 20.89
C PHE A 181 -31.51 -14.94 19.51
N MET A 182 -32.51 -14.28 18.91
CA MET A 182 -32.36 -13.57 17.63
C MET A 182 -31.35 -12.43 17.71
N LEU A 183 -31.35 -11.67 18.81
CA LEU A 183 -30.37 -10.60 19.05
C LEU A 183 -28.94 -11.15 19.21
N ILE A 184 -28.78 -12.31 19.86
CA ILE A 184 -27.48 -12.99 19.98
C ILE A 184 -26.98 -13.45 18.60
N LEU A 185 -27.82 -14.10 17.80
CA LEU A 185 -27.44 -14.51 16.44
C LEU A 185 -27.06 -13.31 15.58
N LEU A 186 -27.81 -12.21 15.67
CA LEU A 186 -27.50 -10.98 14.97
C LEU A 186 -26.15 -10.41 15.42
N SER A 187 -25.88 -10.37 16.72
CA SER A 187 -24.61 -9.92 17.27
C SER A 187 -23.44 -10.76 16.75
N ILE A 188 -23.60 -12.09 16.68
CA ILE A 188 -22.58 -13.00 16.12
C ILE A 188 -22.36 -12.71 14.63
N CYS A 189 -23.43 -12.52 13.85
CA CYS A 189 -23.32 -12.16 12.43
C CYS A 189 -22.60 -10.83 12.23
N VAL A 190 -22.95 -9.80 12.99
CA VAL A 190 -22.28 -8.49 12.96
C VAL A 190 -20.82 -8.63 13.36
N PHE A 191 -20.50 -9.36 14.41
CA PHE A 191 -19.13 -9.59 14.84
C PHE A 191 -18.30 -10.30 13.76
N LYS A 192 -18.86 -11.33 13.10
CA LYS A 192 -18.19 -12.03 12.00
C LYS A 192 -18.00 -11.14 10.76
N LEU A 193 -18.95 -10.28 10.45
CA LEU A 193 -18.83 -9.29 9.38
C LEU A 193 -17.75 -8.24 9.69
N VAL A 194 -17.67 -7.77 10.93
CA VAL A 194 -16.61 -6.86 11.39
C VAL A 194 -15.25 -7.56 11.37
N GLU A 195 -15.16 -8.79 11.88
CA GLU A 195 -13.93 -9.59 11.87
C GLU A 195 -13.44 -9.82 10.43
N PHE A 196 -14.34 -10.20 9.51
CA PHE A 196 -14.04 -10.37 8.09
C PHE A 196 -13.53 -9.07 7.45
N SER A 197 -14.19 -7.95 7.74
CA SER A 197 -13.77 -6.62 7.29
C SER A 197 -12.41 -6.22 7.87
N SER A 198 -12.11 -6.64 9.11
CA SER A 198 -10.85 -6.29 9.80
C SER A 198 -9.64 -7.10 9.32
N LYS A 199 -9.84 -8.33 8.82
CA LYS A 199 -8.75 -9.23 8.42
C LYS A 199 -8.03 -8.83 7.13
N LYS A 200 -8.57 -7.85 6.38
CA LYS A 200 -7.93 -7.31 5.18
C LYS A 200 -7.75 -5.79 5.28
N LYS A 201 -7.05 -5.32 6.31
CA LYS A 201 -6.52 -3.94 6.32
C LYS A 201 -5.44 -3.82 5.25
N LEU A 202 -5.87 -3.75 4.00
CA LEU A 202 -5.03 -3.35 2.90
C LEU A 202 -4.53 -1.95 3.23
N LYS A 203 -3.21 -1.84 3.33
CA LYS A 203 -2.49 -0.59 3.50
C LYS A 203 -1.64 -0.40 2.27
N ILE A 204 -1.64 0.81 1.73
CA ILE A 204 -0.62 1.24 0.79
C ILE A 204 0.30 2.16 1.58
N THR A 205 1.59 1.85 1.62
CA THR A 205 2.57 2.70 2.28
C THR A 205 3.56 3.21 1.26
N ILE A 206 3.73 4.53 1.23
CA ILE A 206 4.67 5.22 0.35
C ILE A 206 5.92 5.50 1.17
N ASN A 207 7.01 4.84 0.81
CA ASN A 207 8.29 4.93 1.49
C ASN A 207 9.31 5.62 0.57
N PRO A 208 10.44 6.12 1.11
CA PRO A 208 11.52 6.66 0.28
C PRO A 208 12.05 5.69 -0.79
N ASN A 209 11.90 4.39 -0.57
CA ASN A 209 12.43 3.35 -1.47
C ASN A 209 11.41 2.80 -2.48
N GLY A 210 10.11 3.06 -2.28
CA GLY A 210 9.06 2.47 -3.11
C GLY A 210 7.65 2.52 -2.51
N ILE A 211 6.77 1.73 -3.11
CA ILE A 211 5.38 1.52 -2.69
C ILE A 211 5.27 0.13 -2.06
N GLU A 212 4.79 0.04 -0.82
CA GLU A 212 4.42 -1.24 -0.20
C GLU A 212 2.91 -1.45 -0.35
N TYR A 213 2.52 -2.55 -1.00
CA TYR A 213 1.13 -2.93 -1.24
C TYR A 213 0.99 -4.47 -1.19
N GLN A 214 0.07 -4.99 -0.38
CA GLN A 214 -0.18 -6.44 -0.24
C GLN A 214 1.08 -7.28 0.04
N ASN A 215 1.96 -6.82 0.94
CA ASN A 215 3.27 -7.42 1.23
C ASN A 215 4.26 -7.43 0.05
N ASN A 216 3.91 -6.78 -1.06
CA ASN A 216 4.82 -6.55 -2.18
C ASN A 216 5.40 -5.14 -2.08
N ASN A 217 6.72 -5.05 -2.26
CA ASN A 217 7.42 -3.77 -2.38
C ASN A 217 7.71 -3.48 -3.86
N LEU A 218 7.29 -2.32 -4.35
CA LEU A 218 7.56 -1.81 -5.69
C LEU A 218 8.56 -0.67 -5.58
N SER A 219 9.83 -0.93 -5.93
CA SER A 219 10.84 0.12 -5.79
C SER A 219 10.68 1.18 -6.88
N TRP A 220 10.89 2.45 -6.52
CA TRP A 220 10.75 3.58 -7.46
C TRP A 220 11.59 3.43 -8.72
N ASN A 221 12.78 2.86 -8.59
CA ASN A 221 13.67 2.60 -9.72
C ASN A 221 13.15 1.49 -10.66
N SER A 222 12.32 0.59 -10.16
CA SER A 222 11.75 -0.48 -10.99
C SER A 222 10.62 0.00 -11.88
N ILE A 223 9.98 1.13 -11.56
CA ILE A 223 8.83 1.66 -12.29
C ILE A 223 9.31 2.39 -13.55
N PHE A 224 8.79 2.02 -14.71
CA PHE A 224 9.14 2.65 -15.99
C PHE A 224 7.96 3.32 -16.71
N ASP A 225 6.74 2.89 -16.41
CA ASP A 225 5.52 3.50 -16.91
C ASP A 225 4.35 3.17 -15.98
N PHE A 226 3.30 3.98 -15.99
CA PHE A 226 2.09 3.80 -15.19
C PHE A 226 0.94 4.65 -15.74
N GLY A 227 -0.28 4.33 -15.33
CA GLY A 227 -1.47 5.11 -15.68
C GLY A 227 -2.69 4.61 -14.93
N VAL A 228 -3.79 5.34 -15.09
CA VAL A 228 -5.07 5.07 -14.45
C VAL A 228 -5.95 4.30 -15.43
N LEU A 229 -6.53 3.21 -14.95
CA LEU A 229 -7.60 2.49 -15.61
C LEU A 229 -8.89 2.88 -14.91
N GLN A 230 -9.73 3.65 -15.60
CA GLN A 230 -11.07 3.97 -15.12
C GLN A 230 -12.03 2.87 -15.55
N ILE A 231 -12.80 2.37 -14.59
CA ILE A 231 -13.88 1.41 -14.85
C ILE A 231 -15.16 2.12 -14.47
N ASN A 232 -15.87 2.61 -15.49
CA ASN A 232 -17.18 3.21 -15.35
C ASN A 232 -18.22 2.08 -15.25
N ASN A 233 -18.45 1.62 -14.03
CA ASN A 233 -19.60 0.78 -13.74
C ASN A 233 -20.73 1.69 -13.24
N ASN A 234 -21.97 1.46 -13.69
CA ASN A 234 -23.14 2.35 -13.59
C ASN A 234 -23.40 3.02 -12.23
N ASN A 235 -22.77 2.59 -11.13
CA ASN A 235 -22.93 3.17 -9.80
C ASN A 235 -21.63 3.41 -9.01
N THR A 236 -20.45 3.02 -9.51
CA THR A 236 -19.18 3.15 -8.77
C THR A 236 -18.00 3.32 -9.71
N ASP A 237 -17.28 4.44 -9.58
CA ASP A 237 -16.02 4.68 -10.27
C ASP A 237 -14.90 3.86 -9.62
N ALA A 238 -14.72 2.63 -10.10
CA ALA A 238 -13.58 1.84 -9.68
C ALA A 238 -12.31 2.39 -10.35
N SER A 239 -11.32 2.70 -9.52
CA SER A 239 -10.08 3.34 -9.93
C SER A 239 -8.92 2.40 -9.70
N ILE A 240 -8.32 1.90 -10.78
CA ILE A 240 -7.16 1.02 -10.72
C ILE A 240 -5.95 1.74 -11.30
N ILE A 241 -4.82 1.73 -10.60
CA ILE A 241 -3.53 2.15 -11.19
C ILE A 241 -2.81 0.91 -11.72
N LEU A 242 -2.46 0.96 -12.99
CA LEU A 242 -1.58 -0.01 -13.63
C LEU A 242 -0.15 0.53 -13.62
N ILE A 243 0.77 -0.25 -13.09
CA ILE A 243 2.19 0.10 -12.97
C ILE A 243 3.03 -0.93 -13.74
N GLY A 244 3.77 -0.46 -14.73
CA GLY A 244 4.77 -1.23 -15.45
C GLY A 244 6.11 -1.20 -14.70
N THR A 245 6.61 -2.39 -14.33
CA THR A 245 7.88 -2.53 -13.61
C THR A 245 8.88 -3.41 -14.35
N ILE A 246 10.17 -3.05 -14.28
CA ILE A 246 11.27 -3.81 -14.90
C ILE A 246 11.38 -5.21 -14.29
N THR A 247 11.15 -5.33 -12.98
CA THR A 247 11.38 -6.58 -12.25
C THR A 247 10.17 -7.50 -12.22
N LYS A 248 8.97 -6.94 -11.94
CA LYS A 248 7.74 -7.70 -11.67
C LYS A 248 6.72 -7.67 -12.82
N GLY A 249 7.03 -6.96 -13.92
CA GLY A 249 6.08 -6.75 -15.00
C GLY A 249 4.94 -5.84 -14.55
N ASN A 250 3.72 -6.24 -14.86
CA ASN A 250 2.54 -5.40 -14.69
C ASN A 250 1.90 -5.61 -13.32
N VAL A 251 1.86 -4.55 -12.53
CA VAL A 251 1.28 -4.55 -11.18
C VAL A 251 0.03 -3.70 -11.16
N LYS A 252 -1.03 -4.23 -10.56
CA LYS A 252 -2.31 -3.53 -10.41
C LYS A 252 -2.49 -3.11 -8.96
N ILE A 253 -2.81 -1.84 -8.73
CA ILE A 253 -3.18 -1.31 -7.43
C ILE A 253 -4.61 -0.81 -7.53
N ASP A 254 -5.52 -1.46 -6.81
CA ASP A 254 -6.91 -1.05 -6.72
C ASP A 254 -7.03 0.04 -5.66
N LEU A 255 -7.52 1.22 -6.05
CA LEU A 255 -7.68 2.38 -5.18
C LEU A 255 -9.14 2.63 -4.80
N THR A 256 -10.08 1.82 -5.27
CA THR A 256 -11.54 2.06 -5.14
C THR A 256 -11.95 2.34 -3.70
N ASP A 257 -11.37 1.61 -2.76
CA ASP A 257 -11.69 1.72 -1.34
C ASP A 257 -10.63 2.46 -0.53
N PHE A 258 -9.66 3.14 -1.15
CA PHE A 258 -8.63 3.87 -0.41
C PHE A 258 -9.00 5.34 -0.23
N ASN A 259 -8.47 5.95 0.85
CA ASN A 259 -8.65 7.37 1.13
C ASN A 259 -7.72 8.29 0.30
N VAL A 260 -7.51 7.95 -0.98
CA VAL A 260 -6.70 8.70 -1.94
C VAL A 260 -7.30 8.53 -3.32
N SER A 261 -7.43 9.62 -4.08
CA SER A 261 -7.92 9.52 -5.46
C SER A 261 -6.85 8.93 -6.38
N SER A 262 -7.27 8.40 -7.53
CA SER A 262 -6.33 7.90 -8.55
C SER A 262 -5.40 8.98 -9.09
N GLU A 263 -5.90 10.20 -9.28
CA GLU A 263 -5.08 11.34 -9.69
C GLU A 263 -4.03 11.73 -8.63
N GLU A 264 -4.44 11.79 -7.35
CA GLU A 264 -3.50 12.06 -6.26
C GLU A 264 -2.40 10.99 -6.18
N PHE A 265 -2.80 9.72 -6.26
CA PHE A 265 -1.87 8.60 -6.22
C PHE A 265 -0.95 8.57 -7.45
N TYR A 266 -1.46 8.87 -8.64
CA TYR A 266 -0.67 9.03 -9.86
C TYR A 266 0.40 10.11 -9.69
N ASN A 267 0.03 11.30 -9.18
CA ASN A 267 0.97 12.39 -8.94
C ASN A 267 2.08 12.01 -7.95
N ILE A 268 1.73 11.25 -6.90
CA ILE A 268 2.71 10.72 -5.93
C ILE A 268 3.73 9.81 -6.64
N ILE A 269 3.26 8.88 -7.49
CA ILE A 269 4.14 7.97 -8.24
C ILE A 269 5.04 8.78 -9.18
N GLU A 270 4.46 9.74 -9.89
CA GLU A 270 5.20 10.52 -10.87
C GLU A 270 6.31 11.37 -10.24
N LEU A 271 6.04 12.04 -9.13
CA LEU A 271 7.04 12.83 -8.42
C LEU A 271 8.22 11.99 -7.92
N ASN A 272 7.93 10.80 -7.36
CA ASN A 272 8.98 9.93 -6.86
C ASN A 272 9.77 9.24 -7.97
N THR A 273 9.13 8.88 -9.09
CA THR A 273 9.81 8.22 -10.22
C THR A 273 10.66 9.19 -11.04
N LYS A 274 10.21 10.43 -11.28
CA LYS A 274 10.99 11.44 -12.02
C LYS A 274 12.35 11.71 -11.39
N ASN A 275 12.40 11.84 -10.07
CA ASN A 275 13.64 12.06 -9.34
C ASN A 275 14.62 10.91 -9.59
N VAL A 276 14.15 9.66 -9.53
CA VAL A 276 15.00 8.49 -9.75
C VAL A 276 15.50 8.41 -11.20
N LEU A 277 14.66 8.73 -12.18
CA LEU A 277 15.05 8.70 -13.59
C LEU A 277 16.08 9.79 -13.94
N GLN A 278 16.00 10.98 -13.31
CA GLN A 278 17.00 12.03 -13.49
C GLN A 278 18.39 11.62 -13.02
N HIS A 279 18.49 10.71 -12.06
CA HIS A 279 19.78 10.19 -11.56
C HIS A 279 20.32 9.01 -12.40
N ARG A 280 19.61 8.58 -13.45
CA ARG A 280 20.06 7.48 -14.34
C ARG A 280 20.82 7.96 -15.57
N VAL A 281 20.71 9.23 -15.90
CA VAL A 281 21.36 9.90 -17.04
C VAL A 281 22.50 10.73 -16.50
#